data_AF-A0A7V6NIX9-F1
#
_entry.id   AF-A0A7V6NIX9-F1
#
_cell.length_a   1.000
_cell.length_b   1.000
_cell.length_c   1.000
_cell.angle_alpha   90.00
_cell.angle_beta   90.00
_cell.angle_gamma   90.00
#
_symmetry.space_group_name_H-M   'P 1'
#
loop_
_entity.id
_entity.type
_entity.pdbx_description
1 polymer ?
#
loop_
_entity_poly.entity_id
_entity_poly.type
_entity_poly.pdbx_seq_one_letter_code
_entity_poly.pdbx_strand_id
1 'polypeptide(L)' 'MVLATCDCGGESEVTRILTEKMRGGIERMYFRCQHCGKEYLVCYTDKEIRKKQKKLQ' A
#
# COMPACT_ATOMS: atom_id res chain seq x y z
N MET A 1 9.14 -12.45 0.22
CA MET A 1 8.33 -12.37 -1.01
C MET A 1 6.87 -12.29 -0.58
N VAL A 2 6.15 -11.24 -0.95
CA VAL A 2 4.72 -11.08 -0.62
C VAL A 2 3.95 -11.16 -1.93
N LEU A 3 3.03 -12.12 -2.03
CA LEU A 3 2.15 -12.28 -3.19
C LEU A 3 0.76 -11.78 -2.82
N ALA A 4 0.13 -11.06 -3.74
CA ALA A 4 -1.25 -10.62 -3.61
C ALA A 4 -2.08 -11.16 -4.77
N THR A 5 -3.16 -11.86 -4.44
CA THR A 5 -4.19 -12.25 -5.41
C THR A 5 -4.96 -10.99 -5.81
N CYS A 6 -4.97 -10.70 -7.10
CA CYS A 6 -5.63 -9.53 -7.66
C CYS A 6 -6.99 -9.92 -8.25
N ASP A 7 -7.93 -8.97 -8.31
CA ASP A 7 -9.28 -9.17 -8.87
C ASP A 7 -9.26 -9.62 -10.34
N CYS A 8 -8.17 -9.37 -11.06
CA CYS A 8 -7.99 -9.83 -12.43
C CYS A 8 -7.68 -11.33 -12.53
N GLY A 9 -7.73 -12.07 -11.41
CA GLY A 9 -7.45 -13.50 -11.33
C GLY A 9 -5.97 -13.87 -11.33
N GLY A 10 -5.07 -12.88 -11.40
CA GLY A 10 -3.62 -13.09 -11.37
C GLY A 10 -3.03 -12.86 -9.98
N GLU A 11 -1.94 -13.54 -9.67
CA GLU A 11 -1.11 -13.26 -8.50
C GLU A 11 0.02 -12.30 -8.89
N SER A 12 0.11 -11.16 -8.20
CA SER A 12 1.18 -10.20 -8.41
C SER A 12 2.10 -10.19 -7.20
N GLU A 13 3.41 -10.22 -7.43
CA GLU A 13 4.37 -9.91 -6.38
C GLU A 13 4.23 -8.43 -5.99
N VAL A 14 4.12 -8.17 -4.70
CA VAL A 14 4.11 -6.82 -4.13
C VAL A 14 5.57 -6.36 -4.01
N THR A 15 6.12 -5.89 -5.13
CA THR A 15 7.51 -5.43 -5.21
C THR A 15 7.71 -4.04 -4.61
N ARG A 16 6.72 -3.16 -4.78
CA ARG A 16 6.78 -1.78 -4.29
C ARG A 16 5.43 -1.31 -3.79
N ILE A 17 5.42 -0.80 -2.55
CA ILE A 17 4.32 -0.02 -2.01
C ILE A 17 4.61 1.45 -2.31
N LEU A 18 3.64 2.11 -2.93
CA LEU A 18 3.64 3.53 -3.26
C LEU A 18 2.87 4.28 -2.17
N THR A 19 3.30 5.50 -1.88
CA THR A 19 2.65 6.38 -0.91
C THR A 19 2.23 7.67 -1.61
N GLU A 20 0.96 8.02 -1.47
CA GLU A 20 0.36 9.26 -1.96
C GLU A 20 -0.10 10.11 -0.78
N LYS A 21 0.30 11.39 -0.75
CA LYS A 21 -0.15 12.33 0.29
C LYS A 21 -1.53 12.88 -0.08
N MET A 22 -2.46 12.75 0.84
CA MET A 22 -3.83 13.25 0.75
C MET A 22 -4.03 14.50 1.63
N ARG A 23 -5.23 15.07 1.55
CA ARG A 23 -5.61 16.24 2.37
C ARG A 23 -5.58 15.88 3.86
N GLY A 24 -5.27 16.88 4.70
CA GLY A 24 -5.24 16.71 6.15
C GLY A 24 -4.05 15.92 6.69
N GLY A 25 -3.00 15.71 5.89
CA GLY A 25 -1.80 14.96 6.32
C GLY A 25 -1.98 13.45 6.33
N ILE A 26 -3.10 12.96 5.80
CA ILE A 26 -3.36 11.53 5.57
C ILE A 26 -2.47 11.08 4.41
N GLU A 27 -1.93 9.87 4.50
CA GLU A 27 -1.19 9.22 3.43
C GLU A 27 -1.92 7.93 3.03
N ARG A 28 -2.08 7.74 1.72
CA ARG A 28 -2.62 6.51 1.11
C ARG A 28 -1.45 5.66 0.63
N MET A 29 -1.35 4.45 1.16
CA MET A 29 -0.43 3.44 0.66
C MET A 29 -1.14 2.48 -0.27
N TYR A 30 -0.57 2.21 -1.44
CA TYR A 30 -1.13 1.28 -2.41
C TYR A 30 -0.02 0.57 -3.19
N PHE A 31 -0.34 -0.53 -3.85
CA PHE A 31 0.52 -1.13 -4.87
C PHE A 31 -0.27 -1.26 -6.17
N ARG A 32 0.45 -1.43 -7.29
CA ARG A 32 -0.15 -1.68 -8.60
C ARG A 32 0.06 -3.14 -8.97
N CYS A 33 -1.03 -3.79 -9.38
CA CYS A 33 -0.94 -5.11 -9.97
C CYS A 33 -0.11 -5.04 -11.25
N GLN A 34 0.90 -5.90 -11.38
CA GLN A 34 1.76 -5.92 -12.56
C GLN A 34 1.05 -6.49 -13.80
N HIS A 35 -0.08 -7.19 -13.61
CA HIS A 35 -0.85 -7.79 -14.71
C HIS A 35 -1.86 -6.84 -15.33
N CYS A 36 -2.63 -6.13 -14.51
CA CYS A 36 -3.72 -5.27 -14.98
C CYS A 36 -3.52 -3.77 -14.68
N GLY A 37 -2.46 -3.40 -13.97
CA GLY A 37 -2.18 -2.01 -13.60
C GLY A 37 -3.10 -1.42 -12.53
N LYS A 38 -4.14 -2.15 -12.09
CA LYS A 38 -5.09 -1.69 -11.07
C LYS A 38 -4.38 -1.43 -9.73
N GLU A 39 -4.80 -0.36 -9.06
CA GLU A 39 -4.29 0.02 -7.75
C GLU A 39 -5.05 -0.69 -6.63
N TYR A 40 -4.30 -1.29 -5.72
CA TYR A 40 -4.83 -1.96 -4.52
C TYR A 40 -4.37 -1.20 -3.28
N LEU A 41 -5.32 -0.76 -2.48
CA LEU A 41 -5.07 -0.06 -1.23
C LEU A 41 -4.45 -1.03 -0.21
N VAL A 42 -3.33 -0.66 0.37
CA VAL A 42 -2.72 -1.37 1.50
C VAL A 42 -3.29 -0.82 2.81
N CYS A 43 -3.17 0.49 3.02
CA CYS A 43 -3.73 1.16 4.18
C CYS A 43 -3.77 2.68 3.99
N TYR A 44 -4.59 3.33 4.82
CA TYR A 44 -4.44 4.75 5.12
C TYR A 44 -3.63 4.91 6.40
N THR A 45 -2.83 5.97 6.47
CA THR A 45 -1.98 6.27 7.62
C THR A 45 -1.79 7.77 7.77
N ASP A 46 -1.12 8.19 8.82
CA ASP A 46 -0.63 9.54 9.00
C ASP A 46 0.70 9.52 9.76
N LYS A 47 1.31 10.70 9.90
CA LYS A 47 2.61 10.86 10.56
C LYS A 47 2.61 10.35 12.01
N GLU A 48 1.54 10.54 12.77
CA GLU A 48 1.46 10.12 14.17
C GLU A 48 1.26 8.61 14.28
N ILE A 49 0.45 8.00 13.42
CA ILE A 49 0.32 6.53 13.31
C ILE A 49 1.68 5.92 12.97
N ARG A 50 2.42 6.48 12.01
CA ARG A 50 3.76 5.99 11.65
C ARG A 50 4.77 6.10 12.78
N LYS A 51 4.75 7.19 13.55
CA LYS A 51 5.59 7.33 14.75
C LYS A 51 5.27 6.26 15.78
N LYS A 52 3.99 5.93 16.00
CA LYS A 52 3.58 4.88 16.93
C LYS A 52 4.04 3.50 16.45
N GLN A 53 3.83 3.18 15.17
CA GLN A 53 4.27 1.91 14.57
C GLN A 53 5.78 1.69 14.70
N LYS A 54 6.59 2.74 14.48
CA LYS A 54 8.05 2.69 14.62
C LYS A 54 8.52 2.34 16.04
N LYS A 55 7.71 2.59 17.07
CA LYS A 55 8.04 2.22 18.45
C LYS A 55 7.79 0.74 18.77
N LEU A 56 7.07 0.03 17.90
CA LEU A 56 6.75 -1.40 18.06
C LEU A 56 7.68 -2.30 17.24
N GLN A 57 8.57 -1.72 16.43
CA GLN A 57 9.65 -2.41 15.71
C GLN A 57 10.94 -2.33 16.50
#